data_AF-A0A1H2GV50-F1
#
_entry.id   AF-A0A1H2GV50-F1
#
_cell.length_a   1.000
_cell.length_b   1.000
_cell.length_c   1.000
_cell.angle_alpha   90.00
_cell.angle_beta   90.00
_cell.angle_gamma   90.00
#
_symmetry.space_group_name_H-M   'P 1'
#
loop_
_entity.id
_entity.type
_entity.pdbx_description
1 polymer ?
#
loop_
_entity_poly.entity_id
_entity_poly.type
_entity_poly.pdbx_seq_one_letter_code
_entity_poly.pdbx_strand_id
1 'polypeptide(L)' 'MALTGYLFDPSVIHRLARPQVADRVDVLGVQRPLYRCAVTDLEVLRGSVSPADYEARRAARHLASWSPAEWIVPAGSVD' A
#
# COMPACT_ATOMS: atom_id res chain seq x y z
N MET A 1 -8.57 -21.98 -1.86
CA MET A 1 -7.43 -21.43 -1.11
C MET A 1 -7.91 -20.19 -0.38
N ALA A 2 -7.73 -20.12 0.95
CA ALA A 2 -8.00 -18.88 1.68
C ALA A 2 -6.84 -17.91 1.46
N LEU A 3 -7.13 -16.63 1.21
CA LEU A 3 -6.10 -15.58 1.22
C LEU A 3 -5.50 -15.50 2.62
N THR A 4 -4.20 -15.77 2.74
CA THR A 4 -3.46 -15.63 3.99
C THR A 4 -2.81 -14.24 4.04
N GLY A 5 -3.61 -13.20 4.27
CA GLY A 5 -3.11 -11.83 4.34
C GLY A 5 -4.19 -10.79 4.64
N TYR A 6 -3.79 -9.53 4.63
CA TYR A 6 -4.70 -8.40 4.83
C TYR A 6 -4.88 -7.66 3.51
N LEU A 7 -6.12 -7.41 3.09
CA LEU A 7 -6.40 -6.50 1.99
C LEU A 7 -6.46 -5.07 2.56
N PHE A 8 -5.73 -4.14 1.95
CA PHE A 8 -5.82 -2.74 2.33
C PHE A 8 -7.21 -2.18 2.01
N ASP A 9 -7.84 -1.62 3.03
CA ASP A 9 -8.95 -0.70 2.84
C ASP A 9 -8.44 0.66 2.34
N PRO A 10 -9.12 1.30 1.39
CA PRO A 10 -8.75 2.62 0.87
C PRO A 10 -8.57 3.68 1.96
N SER A 11 -9.35 3.62 3.05
CA SER A 11 -9.24 4.57 4.16
C SER A 11 -7.93 4.45 4.93
N VAL A 12 -7.28 3.27 4.92
CA VAL A 12 -5.92 3.09 5.48
C VAL A 12 -4.91 3.75 4.56
N ILE A 13 -5.02 3.53 3.24
CA ILE A 13 -4.12 4.10 2.24
C ILE A 13 -4.14 5.64 2.29
N HIS A 14 -5.31 6.24 2.43
CA HIS A 14 -5.46 7.69 2.59
C HIS A 14 -4.79 8.27 3.84
N ARG A 15 -4.49 7.42 4.84
CA ARG A 15 -3.93 7.84 6.12
C ARG A 15 -2.50 7.36 6.34
N LEU A 16 -1.85 6.72 5.37
CA LEU A 16 -0.47 6.23 5.50
C LEU A 16 0.54 7.34 5.85
N ALA A 17 0.28 8.59 5.49
CA ALA A 17 1.11 9.72 5.90
C ALA A 17 1.03 10.03 7.42
N ARG A 18 0.07 9.44 8.14
CA ARG A 18 -0.03 9.58 9.60
C ARG A 18 0.88 8.53 10.26
N PRO A 19 1.83 8.93 11.12
CA PRO A 19 2.80 8.01 11.72
C PRO A 19 2.15 6.81 12.41
N GLN A 20 1.08 7.04 13.19
CA GLN A 20 0.41 5.96 13.92
C GLN A 20 -0.22 4.90 13.00
N VAL A 21 -0.60 5.29 11.78
CA VAL A 21 -1.15 4.37 10.78
C VAL A 21 -0.02 3.63 10.07
N ALA A 22 1.04 4.35 9.68
CA ALA A 22 2.23 3.74 9.08
C ALA A 22 2.85 2.67 9.99
N ASP A 23 3.12 3.02 11.26
CA ASP A 23 3.71 2.10 12.24
C ASP A 23 2.87 0.83 12.41
N ARG A 24 1.54 0.98 12.44
CA ARG A 24 0.64 -0.16 12.58
C ARG A 24 0.63 -1.05 11.34
N VAL A 25 0.66 -0.44 10.16
CA VAL A 25 0.71 -1.13 8.87
C VAL A 25 2.01 -1.91 8.74
N ASP A 26 3.14 -1.33 9.13
CA ASP A 26 4.44 -1.99 9.10
C ASP A 26 4.44 -3.25 9.99
N VAL A 27 3.92 -3.14 11.22
CA VAL A 27 3.78 -4.29 12.12
C VAL A 27 2.90 -5.39 11.53
N LEU A 28 1.82 -5.03 10.83
CA LEU A 28 0.94 -6.02 10.17
C LEU A 28 1.64 -6.68 8.97
N GLY A 29 2.41 -5.91 8.21
CA GLY A 29 3.17 -6.39 7.06
C GLY A 29 4.27 -7.38 7.40
N VAL A 30 4.86 -7.28 8.60
CA VAL A 30 5.78 -8.29 9.13
C VAL A 30 5.07 -9.63 9.41
N GLN A 31 3.80 -9.59 9.84
CA GLN A 31 3.08 -10.79 10.25
C GLN A 31 2.45 -11.55 9.08
N ARG A 32 1.89 -10.82 8.11
CA ARG A 32 1.21 -11.40 6.94
C ARG A 32 1.34 -10.48 5.73
N PRO A 33 1.27 -11.05 4.51
CA PRO A 33 1.21 -10.27 3.28
C PRO A 33 0.09 -9.21 3.31
N LEU A 34 0.43 -8.02 2.81
CA LEU A 34 -0.51 -6.93 2.59
C LEU A 34 -0.83 -6.84 1.09
N TYR A 35 -2.11 -6.88 0.77
CA TYR A 35 -2.61 -6.91 -0.61
C TYR A 35 -3.35 -5.62 -0.94
N ARG A 36 -3.41 -5.33 -2.24
CA ARG A 36 -4.33 -4.36 -2.85
C ARG A 36 -5.05 -5.04 -4.01
N CYS A 37 -6.21 -4.52 -4.38
CA CYS A 37 -6.91 -4.95 -5.58
C CYS A 37 -7.28 -3.73 -6.44
N ALA A 38 -7.60 -3.99 -7.71
CA ALA A 38 -7.92 -2.93 -8.67
C ALA A 38 -9.05 -1.99 -8.17
N VAL A 39 -10.06 -2.53 -7.48
CA VAL A 39 -11.17 -1.73 -6.92
C VAL A 39 -10.67 -0.76 -5.85
N THR A 40 -9.80 -1.21 -4.94
CA THR A 40 -9.22 -0.34 -3.90
C THR A 40 -8.33 0.74 -4.50
N ASP A 41 -7.62 0.46 -5.59
CA ASP A 41 -6.83 1.49 -6.28
C ASP A 41 -7.71 2.53 -6.97
N LEU A 42 -8.81 2.10 -7.62
CA LEU A 42 -9.80 3.02 -8.20
C LEU A 42 -10.41 3.95 -7.15
N GLU A 43 -10.76 3.44 -5.97
CA GLU A 43 -11.31 4.26 -4.89
C GLU A 43 -10.32 5.32 -4.38
N VAL A 44 -9.04 4.97 -4.24
CA VAL A 44 -8.05 5.96 -3.81
C VAL A 44 -7.77 7.01 -4.89
N LEU A 45 -7.77 6.62 -6.16
CA LEU A 45 -7.62 7.54 -7.29
C LEU A 45 -8.84 8.46 -7.45
N ARG A 46 -10.05 7.99 -7.10
CA ARG A 46 -11.24 8.84 -7.05
C ARG A 46 -11.08 10.02 -6.11
N GLY A 47 -10.27 9.89 -5.06
CA GLY A 47 -9.97 10.97 -4.10
C GLY A 47 -9.01 12.04 -4.61
N SER A 48 -8.65 12.03 -5.90
CA SER A 48 -7.79 13.05 -6.50
C SER A 48 -8.50 14.37 -6.69
N VAL A 49 -7.82 15.48 -6.38
CA VAL A 49 -8.40 16.84 -6.47
C VAL A 49 -8.02 17.58 -7.76
N SER A 50 -7.12 17.01 -8.56
CA SER A 50 -6.71 17.54 -9.86
C SER A 50 -6.15 16.43 -10.75
N PRO A 51 -6.02 16.65 -12.07
CA PRO A 51 -5.33 15.70 -12.95
C PRO A 51 -3.88 15.43 -12.54
N ALA A 52 -3.16 16.44 -12.03
CA ALA A 52 -1.78 16.28 -11.57
C ALA A 52 -1.71 15.41 -10.29
N ASP A 53 -2.65 15.56 -9.36
CA ASP A 53 -2.75 14.71 -8.16
C ASP A 53 -3.13 13.27 -8.55
N TYR A 54 -4.00 13.09 -9.55
CA TYR A 54 -4.30 11.77 -10.09
C TYR A 54 -3.05 11.07 -10.65
N GLU A 55 -2.28 11.75 -11.51
CA GLU A 55 -1.07 11.16 -12.07
C GLU A 55 0.00 10.90 -11.01
N ALA A 56 0.18 11.79 -10.03
CA ALA A 56 1.08 11.56 -8.91
C ALA A 56 0.68 10.30 -8.10
N ARG A 57 -0.60 10.14 -7.77
CA ARG A 57 -1.11 8.97 -7.04
C ARG A 57 -1.05 7.69 -7.86
N ARG A 58 -1.30 7.77 -9.17
CA ARG A 58 -1.18 6.65 -10.10
C ARG A 58 0.27 6.22 -10.22
N ALA A 59 1.19 7.16 -10.42
CA ALA A 59 2.63 6.91 -10.55
C ALA A 59 3.19 6.29 -9.27
N ALA A 60 2.83 6.81 -8.09
CA ALA A 60 3.24 6.23 -6.81
C ALA A 60 2.78 4.77 -6.65
N ARG A 61 1.66 4.37 -7.27
CA ARG A 61 1.15 2.99 -7.26
C ARG A 61 1.81 2.09 -8.30
N HIS A 62 2.25 2.65 -9.43
CA HIS A 62 2.99 1.92 -10.47
C HIS A 62 4.47 1.72 -10.10
N LEU A 63 5.11 2.73 -9.49
CA LEU A 63 6.47 2.66 -8.95
C LEU A 63 6.54 1.79 -7.69
N ALA A 64 5.46 1.75 -6.93
CA ALA A 64 5.18 0.68 -5.99
C ALA A 64 4.83 -0.59 -6.78
N SER A 65 5.78 -1.13 -7.54
CA SER A 65 5.77 -2.52 -8.01
C SER A 65 5.89 -3.44 -6.80
N TRP A 66 4.85 -3.46 -5.98
CA TRP A 66 4.61 -4.52 -5.01
C TRP A 66 4.12 -5.68 -5.85
N SER A 67 5.09 -6.34 -6.49
CA SER A 67 4.90 -7.68 -7.01
C SER A 67 4.27 -8.50 -5.88
N PRO A 68 3.29 -9.38 -6.14
CA PRO A 68 2.75 -10.29 -5.12
C PRO A 68 3.82 -11.16 -4.44
N ALA A 69 5.08 -11.07 -4.87
CA ALA A 69 6.20 -11.89 -4.42
C ALA A 69 7.51 -11.13 -4.08
N GLU A 70 7.57 -9.79 -4.12
CA GLU A 70 8.85 -9.09 -3.86
C GLU A 70 8.75 -8.08 -2.72
N TRP A 71 9.50 -8.42 -1.67
CA TRP A 71 9.55 -7.78 -0.37
C TRP A 71 10.27 -6.42 -0.46
N ILE A 72 9.77 -5.40 0.26
CA ILE A 72 10.63 -4.32 0.73
C ILE A 72 11.24 -4.79 2.04
N VAL A 73 12.46 -5.31 1.98
CA VAL A 73 13.31 -5.51 3.16
C VAL A 73 13.81 -4.12 3.59
N PRO A 74 13.66 -3.71 4.87
CA PRO A 74 14.25 -2.46 5.33
C PRO A 74 15.77 -2.50 5.16
N ALA A 75 16.35 -1.42 4.62
CA ALA A 75 17.80 -1.29 4.50
C ALA A 75 18.44 -1.40 5.90
N GLY A 76 19.01 -2.57 6.21
CA GLY A 76 19.66 -2.81 7.50
C GLY A 76 19.70 -4.26 7.99
N SER A 77 18.98 -5.21 7.40
CA SER A 77 19.16 -6.64 7.74
C SER A 77 20.10 -7.31 6.74
N VAL A 78 21.38 -7.29 7.06
CA VAL A 78 22.37 -8.24 6.52
C VAL A 78 22.55 -9.36 7.55
N ASP A 79 22.59 -10.60 7.07
CA ASP A 79 23.21 -11.71 7.81
C ASP A 79 24.71 -11.46 8.03
#